data_AF-A0A958FIM3-F1
#
_entry.id   AF-A0A958FIM3-F1
#
_cell.length_a   1.000
_cell.length_b   1.000
_cell.length_c   1.000
_cell.angle_alpha   90.00
_cell.angle_beta   90.00
_cell.angle_gamma   90.00
#
_symmetry.space_group_name_H-M   'P 1'
#
loop_
_entity.id
_entity.type
_entity.pdbx_description
1 polymer ?
#
loop_
_entity_poly.entity_id
_entity_poly.type
_entity_poly.pdbx_seq_one_letter_code
_entity_poly.pdbx_strand_id
1 'polypeptide(L)' 'IPLAAQIVSVADVYDALTSRRIYKKAFSHQASLNTMKLERGKHFAPELFDIFLKISGRFDRIRQSFSE' A
#
# COMPACT_ATOMS: atom_id res chain seq x y z
N ILE A 1 -17.80 -0.52 -6.85
CA ILE A 1 -16.46 -0.64 -7.49
C ILE A 1 -16.18 -2.13 -7.71
N PRO A 2 -15.81 -2.57 -8.93
CA PRO A 2 -15.45 -3.98 -9.19
C PRO A 2 -14.32 -4.46 -8.28
N LEU A 3 -14.32 -5.75 -7.89
CA LEU A 3 -13.32 -6.29 -6.96
C LEU A 3 -11.88 -6.06 -7.44
N ALA A 4 -11.60 -6.28 -8.73
CA ALA A 4 -10.28 -6.06 -9.32
C ALA A 4 -9.80 -4.61 -9.13
N ALA A 5 -10.68 -3.62 -9.33
CA ALA A 5 -10.34 -2.21 -9.14
C ALA A 5 -10.05 -1.88 -7.66
N GLN A 6 -10.72 -2.55 -6.71
CA GLN A 6 -10.43 -2.38 -5.28
C GLN A 6 -9.06 -2.98 -4.90
N ILE A 7 -8.70 -4.14 -5.47
CA ILE A 7 -7.38 -4.76 -5.26
C ILE A 7 -6.28 -3.84 -5.79
N VAL A 8 -6.45 -3.36 -7.02
CA VAL A 8 -5.48 -2.49 -7.68
C VAL A 8 -5.33 -1.17 -6.93
N SER A 9 -6.40 -0.58 -6.38
CA SER A 9 -6.28 0.69 -5.66
C SER A 9 -5.41 0.59 -4.40
N VAL A 10 -5.49 -0.52 -3.66
CA VAL A 10 -4.59 -0.76 -2.51
C VAL A 10 -3.15 -0.92 -2.96
N ALA A 11 -2.91 -1.71 -4.02
CA ALA A 11 -1.58 -1.95 -4.53
C ALA A 11 -0.92 -0.66 -5.07
N ASP A 12 -1.66 0.12 -5.86
CA ASP A 12 -1.20 1.36 -6.48
C ASP A 12 -0.84 2.41 -5.43
N VAL A 13 -1.71 2.63 -4.43
CA VAL A 13 -1.41 3.59 -3.36
C VAL A 13 -0.21 3.15 -2.51
N TYR A 14 -0.10 1.86 -2.19
CA TYR A 14 1.04 1.36 -1.42
C TYR A 14 2.36 1.54 -2.17
N ASP A 15 2.41 1.20 -3.46
CA ASP A 15 3.58 1.40 -4.31
C ASP A 15 3.92 2.90 -4.41
N ALA A 16 2.91 3.74 -4.67
CA ALA A 16 3.08 5.18 -4.77
C ALA A 16 3.69 5.83 -3.51
N LEU A 17 3.36 5.31 -2.33
CA LEU A 17 3.92 5.78 -1.07
C LEU A 17 5.33 5.25 -0.82
N THR A 18 5.61 4.01 -1.20
CA THR A 18 6.86 3.32 -0.86
C THR A 18 7.95 3.39 -1.93
N SER A 19 7.63 3.92 -3.11
CA SER A 19 8.57 4.13 -4.21
C SER A 19 9.13 5.56 -4.23
N ARG A 20 10.43 5.70 -4.54
CA ARG A 20 11.09 7.02 -4.65
C ARG A 20 10.57 7.73 -5.91
N ARG A 21 10.23 9.01 -5.79
CA ARG A 21 9.89 9.87 -6.93
C ARG A 21 10.86 11.05 -6.97
N ILE A 22 11.00 11.68 -8.14
CA ILE A 22 11.93 12.81 -8.39
C ILE A 22 11.82 13.90 -7.29
N TYR A 23 10.61 14.13 -6.79
CA TYR A 23 10.31 15.21 -5.84
C TYR A 23 9.92 14.73 -4.43
N LYS A 24 9.95 13.42 -4.16
CA LYS A 24 9.49 12.87 -2.88
C LYS A 24 10.28 11.63 -2.49
N LYS A 25 10.84 11.66 -1.27
CA LYS A 25 11.46 10.47 -0.66
C LYS A 25 10.37 9.41 -0.43
N ALA A 26 10.72 8.16 -0.71
CA ALA A 26 9.89 7.01 -0.37
C ALA A 26 9.57 7.00 1.12
N PHE A 27 8.32 6.69 1.46
CA PHE A 27 7.94 6.42 2.85
C PHE A 27 8.45 5.04 3.27
N SER A 28 8.75 4.88 4.56
CA SER A 28 9.02 3.55 5.11
C SER A 28 7.75 2.69 5.03
N HIS A 29 7.91 1.37 5.04
CA HIS A 29 6.80 0.42 5.07
C HIS A 29 5.77 0.80 6.15
N GLN A 30 6.24 1.02 7.38
CA GLN A 30 5.38 1.36 8.52
C GLN A 30 4.68 2.71 8.35
N ALA A 31 5.38 3.72 7.81
CA ALA A 31 4.78 5.03 7.54
C ALA A 31 3.67 4.92 6.49
N SER A 32 3.89 4.18 5.40
CA SER A 32 2.89 3.94 4.37
C SER A 32 1.65 3.22 4.92
N LEU A 33 1.84 2.17 5.73
CA LEU A 33 0.73 1.48 6.39
C LEU A 33 -0.07 2.41 7.31
N ASN A 34 0.61 3.25 8.09
CA ASN A 34 -0.05 4.20 8.98
C ASN A 34 -0.86 5.24 8.20
N THR A 35 -0.31 5.76 7.10
CA THR A 35 -1.04 6.67 6.20
C THR A 35 -2.26 5.99 5.59
N MET A 36 -2.12 4.80 5.02
CA MET A 36 -3.23 4.09 4.39
C MET A 36 -4.32 3.67 5.38
N LYS A 37 -3.97 3.37 6.64
CA LYS A 37 -4.94 3.04 7.70
C LYS A 37 -5.96 4.16 7.94
N LEU A 38 -5.58 5.42 7.77
CA LEU A 38 -6.48 6.58 7.92
C LEU A 38 -7.60 6.62 6.86
N GLU A 39 -7.39 5.92 5.74
CA GLU A 39 -8.29 5.83 4.60
C GLU A 39 -9.10 4.52 4.57
N ARG A 40 -8.93 3.65 5.59
CA ARG A 40 -9.72 2.43 5.75
C ARG A 40 -11.20 2.77 5.92
N GLY A 41 -12.06 2.19 5.09
CA GLY A 41 -13.50 2.47 5.08
C GLY A 41 -13.91 3.76 4.37
N LYS A 42 -12.94 4.53 3.85
CA LYS A 42 -13.18 5.71 3.02
C LYS A 42 -12.76 5.43 1.58
N HIS A 43 -11.45 5.32 1.36
CA HIS A 43 -10.86 5.01 0.05
C HIS A 43 -10.76 3.51 -0.17
N PHE A 44 -10.50 2.75 0.89
CA PHE A 44 -10.31 1.30 0.82
C PHE A 44 -11.50 0.57 1.42
N ALA A 45 -11.96 -0.48 0.74
CA ALA A 45 -12.91 -1.42 1.33
C ALA A 45 -12.29 -2.04 2.61
N PRO A 46 -12.96 -1.98 3.76
CA PRO A 46 -12.40 -2.42 5.05
C PRO A 46 -11.86 -3.85 5.03
N GLU A 47 -12.64 -4.79 4.51
CA GLU A 47 -12.27 -6.22 4.47
C GLU A 47 -11.03 -6.47 3.62
N LEU A 48 -10.95 -5.83 2.45
CA LEU A 48 -9.81 -5.95 1.56
C LEU A 48 -8.55 -5.34 2.19
N PHE A 49 -8.68 -4.17 2.80
CA PHE A 49 -7.54 -3.52 3.46
C PHE A 49 -7.06 -4.32 4.67
N ASP A 50 -7.95 -4.97 5.42
CA ASP A 50 -7.58 -5.86 6.53
C ASP A 50 -6.82 -7.10 6.04
N ILE A 51 -7.23 -7.68 4.90
CA ILE A 51 -6.48 -8.77 4.25
C ILE A 51 -5.09 -8.28 3.84
N PHE A 52 -5.01 -7.10 3.22
CA PHE A 52 -3.72 -6.49 2.87
C PHE A 52 -2.82 -6.31 4.09
N LEU A 53 -3.34 -5.80 5.21
CA LEU A 53 -2.57 -5.64 6.46
C LEU A 53 -1.98 -6.98 6.95
N LYS A 54 -2.74 -8.08 6.86
CA LYS A 54 -2.27 -9.42 7.25
C LYS A 54 -1.11 -9.92 6.38
N ILE A 55 -1.04 -9.51 5.12
CA ILE A 55 0.01 -9.93 4.18
C ILE A 55 1.06 -8.83 3.90
N SER A 56 0.94 -7.67 4.55
CA SER A 56 1.75 -6.48 4.28
C SER A 56 3.26 -6.71 4.42
N GLY A 57 3.68 -7.56 5.36
CA GLY A 57 5.10 -7.95 5.48
C GLY A 57 5.66 -8.68 4.26
N ARG A 58 4.82 -9.37 3.47
CA ARG A 58 5.24 -9.94 2.17
C ARG A 58 5.47 -8.83 1.13
N PHE A 59 4.62 -7.81 1.13
CA PHE A 59 4.78 -6.64 0.25
C PHE A 59 6.06 -5.86 0.57
N ASP A 60 6.43 -5.73 1.85
CA ASP A 60 7.70 -5.09 2.21
C ASP A 60 8.90 -5.87 1.67
N ARG A 61 8.89 -7.20 1.80
CA ARG A 61 9.94 -8.06 1.23
C ARG A 61 10.04 -7.95 -0.28
N ILE A 62 8.90 -7.99 -0.99
CA ILE A 62 8.84 -7.82 -2.45
C ILE A 62 9.42 -6.46 -2.84
N ARG A 63 9.00 -5.38 -2.19
CA ARG A 63 9.54 -4.04 -2.46
C ARG A 63 11.06 -3.99 -2.30
N GLN A 64 11.58 -4.57 -1.23
CA GLN A 64 13.02 -4.62 -0.97
C GLN A 64 13.80 -5.39 -2.04
N SER A 65 13.20 -6.44 -2.65
CA SER A 65 13.85 -7.17 -3.75
C SER A 65 13.83 -6.43 -5.10
N PHE A 66 12.97 -5.42 -5.26
CA PHE A 66 12.89 -4.58 -6.47
C PHE A 66 13.43 -3.16 -6.24
N SER A 67 14.08 -2.91 -5.10
CA SER A 67 14.71 -1.62 -4.79
C SER A 67 16.06 -1.54 -5.50
N GLU A 68 16.11 -0.95 -6.69
CA GLU A 68 17.36 -0.45 -7.30
C GLU A 68 17.83 0.86 -6.64
#